data_AF-A0AAV4HFE7-F1
#
_entry.id   AF-A0AAV4HFE7-F1
#
_cell.length_a   1.000
_cell.length_b   1.000
_cell.length_c   1.000
_cell.angle_alpha   90.00
_cell.angle_beta   90.00
_cell.angle_gamma   90.00
#
_symmetry.space_group_name_H-M   'P 1'
#
loop_
_entity.id
_entity.type
_entity.pdbx_description
1 polymer ?
#
loop_
_entity_poly.entity_id
_entity_poly.type
_entity_poly.pdbx_seq_one_letter_code
_entity_poly.pdbx_strand_id
1 'polypeptide(L)'
;MAKKVEAYIKLQVAAGQANPSPPVGPALGQHGVNIMEFCKAFNAKTQSLEPGMPTPVVITVYSDRSFTFETKTPPAAVLLKKALKLKKGSGRPNTEKVGTVTREQLLEIAKIKEPDLTAADEEAAIRTIAGSARSMGLNVEDAANLLKDLPVAKFKESVDVAVNLGVDPRKSDQVVRGSTVLPNGTGKDVRVAVFTQGANADAAREAGAELVGMDDLAEQIKAGEMNFDVVIASPDAMRVVGQLGQILGPRGLMPNPKVGTVTPNVAEAVKNAKAGQVRYRTDKNGIIHASVGKIDFEAGALKQNVEALLVDLKKLKPSSAKGVYVKKVTLSSTMGPGLAIEQASLDF
;
A
#
# COMPACT_ATOMS: atom_id res chain seq x y z
N MET A 1 19.55 -49.93 -13.80
CA MET A 1 20.80 -49.60 -13.08
C MET A 1 20.91 -48.10 -13.00
N ALA A 2 20.89 -47.50 -11.81
CA ALA A 2 20.98 -46.05 -11.64
C ALA A 2 22.39 -45.59 -12.02
N LYS A 3 22.52 -44.82 -13.11
CA LYS A 3 23.80 -44.24 -13.53
C LYS A 3 24.32 -43.32 -12.41
N LYS A 4 25.58 -43.47 -12.00
CA LYS A 4 26.18 -42.60 -10.97
C LYS A 4 26.30 -41.19 -11.53
N VAL A 5 25.71 -40.21 -10.83
CA VAL A 5 25.82 -38.79 -11.14
C VAL A 5 27.19 -38.29 -10.71
N GLU A 6 27.92 -37.65 -11.62
CA GLU A 6 29.26 -37.14 -11.39
C GLU A 6 29.25 -35.64 -11.03
N ALA A 7 28.38 -34.86 -11.69
CA ALA A 7 28.23 -33.44 -11.40
C ALA A 7 26.85 -32.88 -11.80
N TYR A 8 26.39 -31.86 -11.06
CA TYR A 8 25.27 -31.00 -11.44
C TYR A 8 25.82 -29.64 -11.89
N ILE A 9 25.62 -29.29 -13.15
CA ILE A 9 26.07 -28.04 -13.74
C ILE A 9 24.85 -27.12 -13.89
N LYS A 10 24.89 -25.93 -13.27
CA LYS A 10 23.86 -24.91 -13.39
C LYS A 10 24.36 -23.82 -14.33
N LEU A 11 23.76 -23.70 -15.50
CA LEU A 11 24.13 -22.70 -16.52
C LEU A 11 22.92 -21.84 -16.90
N GLN A 12 23.18 -20.59 -17.25
CA GLN A 12 22.20 -19.75 -17.94
C GLN A 12 22.58 -19.67 -19.41
N VAL A 13 21.67 -20.10 -20.29
CA VAL A 13 21.91 -20.13 -21.73
C VAL A 13 20.82 -19.33 -22.43
N ALA A 14 21.20 -18.53 -23.43
CA ALA A 14 20.23 -17.81 -24.26
C ALA A 14 19.46 -18.82 -25.13
N ALA A 15 18.14 -18.85 -24.98
CA ALA A 15 17.23 -19.69 -25.75
C ALA A 15 17.40 -19.44 -27.26
N GLY A 16 17.44 -20.49 -28.08
CA GLY A 16 17.58 -20.38 -29.53
C GLY A 16 18.93 -19.86 -30.08
N GLN A 17 19.89 -19.47 -29.22
CA GLN A 17 21.21 -18.99 -29.61
C GLN A 17 22.33 -19.63 -28.78
N ALA A 18 22.18 -20.89 -28.38
CA ALA A 18 23.26 -21.58 -27.67
C ALA A 18 24.44 -21.83 -28.61
N ASN A 19 25.56 -21.17 -28.32
CA ASN A 19 26.84 -21.34 -29.00
C ASN A 19 27.90 -21.94 -28.03
N PRO A 20 28.93 -22.63 -28.54
CA PRO A 20 30.01 -23.20 -27.71
C PRO A 20 30.89 -22.17 -26.98
N SER A 21 30.59 -20.87 -27.14
CA SER A 21 31.32 -19.76 -26.52
C SER A 21 31.15 -19.73 -24.99
N PRO A 22 32.00 -18.99 -24.25
CA PRO A 22 31.80 -18.76 -22.82
C PRO A 22 30.41 -18.13 -22.62
N PRO A 23 29.51 -18.70 -21.79
CA PRO A 23 29.72 -19.52 -20.60
C PRO A 23 29.53 -21.05 -20.75
N VAL A 24 29.08 -21.55 -21.90
CA VAL A 24 28.71 -22.98 -22.09
C VAL A 24 29.93 -23.86 -22.34
N GLY A 25 30.87 -23.38 -23.17
CA GLY A 25 32.08 -24.14 -23.54
C GLY A 25 32.97 -24.52 -22.34
N PRO A 26 33.39 -23.55 -21.49
CA PRO A 26 34.24 -23.84 -20.33
C PRO A 26 33.57 -24.75 -19.30
N ALA A 27 32.27 -24.56 -19.03
CA ALA A 27 31.55 -25.28 -18.00
C ALA A 27 31.24 -26.74 -18.37
N LEU A 28 30.98 -27.04 -19.64
CA LEU A 28 30.76 -28.41 -20.12
C LEU A 28 32.05 -29.12 -20.53
N GLY A 29 33.04 -28.37 -21.02
CA GLY A 29 34.34 -28.91 -21.42
C GLY A 29 35.16 -29.47 -20.25
N GLN A 30 35.04 -28.87 -19.04
CA GLN A 30 35.70 -29.37 -17.83
C GLN A 30 35.24 -30.77 -17.41
N HIS A 31 34.04 -31.20 -17.82
CA HIS A 31 33.44 -32.49 -17.49
C HIS A 31 33.41 -33.46 -18.67
N GLY A 32 34.09 -33.14 -19.78
CA GLY A 32 34.22 -34.04 -20.93
C GLY A 32 32.92 -34.33 -21.68
N VAL A 33 31.92 -33.44 -21.58
CA VAL A 33 30.60 -33.59 -22.21
C VAL A 33 30.61 -33.06 -23.64
N ASN A 34 29.85 -33.69 -24.54
CA ASN A 34 29.76 -33.28 -25.95
C ASN A 34 28.99 -31.95 -26.13
N ILE A 35 29.73 -30.84 -26.20
CA ILE A 35 29.20 -29.46 -26.23
C ILE A 35 28.29 -29.23 -27.44
N MET A 36 28.63 -29.78 -28.61
CA MET A 36 27.86 -29.58 -29.84
C MET A 36 26.52 -30.30 -29.82
N GLU A 37 26.46 -31.49 -29.21
CA GLU A 37 25.24 -32.27 -29.04
C GLU A 37 24.30 -31.60 -28.04
N PHE A 38 24.86 -31.05 -26.95
CA PHE A 38 24.11 -30.23 -25.99
C PHE A 38 23.51 -28.98 -26.66
N CYS A 39 24.30 -28.20 -27.41
CA CYS A 39 23.79 -26.99 -28.06
C CYS A 39 22.67 -27.29 -29.08
N LYS A 40 22.77 -28.38 -29.85
CA LYS A 40 21.72 -28.80 -30.78
C LYS A 40 20.46 -29.27 -30.07
N ALA A 41 20.58 -30.13 -29.06
CA ALA A 41 19.44 -30.61 -28.28
C ALA A 41 18.75 -29.49 -27.50
N PHE A 42 19.53 -28.54 -26.98
CA PHE A 42 19.04 -27.37 -26.27
C PHE A 42 18.31 -26.39 -27.20
N ASN A 43 18.87 -26.08 -28.37
CA ASN A 43 18.20 -25.23 -29.37
C ASN A 43 16.90 -25.86 -29.89
N ALA A 44 16.86 -27.19 -30.06
CA ALA A 44 15.64 -27.91 -30.44
C ALA A 44 14.56 -27.86 -29.35
N LYS A 45 14.92 -28.03 -28.07
CA LYS A 45 13.95 -27.93 -26.95
C LYS A 45 13.51 -26.49 -26.65
N THR A 46 14.35 -25.50 -26.93
CA THR A 46 14.05 -24.07 -26.69
C THR A 46 13.41 -23.37 -27.89
N GLN A 47 13.10 -24.09 -28.97
CA GLN A 47 12.48 -23.53 -30.18
C GLN A 47 11.07 -22.95 -29.94
N SER A 48 10.41 -23.37 -28.85
CA SER A 48 9.12 -22.86 -28.37
C SER A 48 9.23 -21.58 -27.53
N LEU A 49 10.44 -21.14 -27.17
CA LEU A 49 10.70 -19.92 -26.41
C LEU A 49 11.38 -18.89 -27.34
N GLU A 50 11.08 -17.59 -27.16
CA GLU A 50 11.65 -16.58 -28.05
C GLU A 50 13.20 -16.56 -28.04
N PRO A 51 13.82 -16.34 -29.21
CA PRO A 51 15.28 -16.30 -29.33
C PRO A 51 15.90 -15.21 -28.43
N GLY A 52 16.86 -15.59 -27.60
CA GLY A 52 17.62 -14.68 -26.74
C GLY A 52 17.19 -14.64 -25.26
N MET A 53 16.17 -15.41 -24.84
CA MET A 53 15.78 -15.46 -23.42
C MET A 53 16.79 -16.28 -22.58
N PRO A 54 17.40 -15.72 -21.52
CA PRO A 54 18.26 -16.49 -20.63
C PRO A 54 17.42 -17.51 -19.85
N THR A 55 17.54 -18.77 -20.26
CA THR A 55 16.87 -19.91 -19.62
C THR A 55 17.88 -20.63 -18.74
N PRO A 56 17.60 -20.78 -17.43
CA PRO A 56 18.43 -21.57 -16.55
C PRO A 56 18.28 -23.06 -16.90
N VAL A 57 19.39 -23.76 -17.04
CA VAL A 57 19.46 -25.18 -17.35
C VAL A 57 20.22 -25.87 -16.24
N VAL A 58 19.66 -26.94 -15.72
CA VAL A 58 20.38 -27.87 -14.85
C VAL A 58 20.79 -29.06 -15.70
N ILE A 59 22.09 -29.28 -15.82
CA ILE A 59 22.68 -30.37 -16.59
C ILE A 59 23.24 -31.37 -15.59
N THR A 60 22.71 -32.58 -15.61
CA THR A 60 23.18 -33.72 -14.82
C THR A 60 24.14 -34.52 -15.69
N VAL A 61 25.41 -34.57 -15.30
CA VAL A 61 26.46 -35.35 -15.98
C VAL A 61 26.63 -36.69 -15.27
N TYR A 62 26.59 -37.77 -16.04
CA TYR A 62 26.79 -39.13 -15.54
C TYR A 62 28.22 -39.62 -15.84
N SER A 63 28.69 -40.61 -15.07
CA SER A 63 30.04 -41.18 -15.17
C SER A 63 30.41 -41.82 -16.51
N ASP A 64 29.42 -42.04 -17.40
CA ASP A 64 29.61 -42.54 -18.77
C ASP A 64 29.77 -41.40 -19.79
N ARG A 65 29.98 -40.15 -19.32
CA ARG A 65 30.00 -38.91 -20.12
C ARG A 65 28.67 -38.60 -20.81
N SER A 66 27.59 -39.30 -20.46
CA SER A 66 26.25 -38.93 -20.89
C SER A 66 25.69 -37.78 -20.06
N PHE A 67 24.81 -36.97 -20.64
CA PHE A 67 24.19 -35.83 -19.97
C PHE A 67 22.68 -35.85 -20.12
N THR A 68 21.97 -35.46 -19.06
CA THR A 68 20.54 -35.12 -19.12
C THR A 68 20.39 -33.66 -18.72
N PHE A 69 19.52 -32.92 -19.40
CA PHE A 69 19.31 -31.51 -19.13
C PHE A 69 17.83 -31.20 -18.94
N GLU A 70 17.54 -30.47 -17.86
CA GLU A 70 16.24 -29.93 -17.52
C GLU A 70 16.27 -28.42 -17.71
N THR A 71 15.38 -27.92 -18.57
CA THR A 71 15.20 -26.48 -18.81
C THR A 71 14.21 -25.94 -17.79
N LYS A 72 14.65 -25.00 -16.97
CA LYS A 72 13.77 -24.23 -16.09
C LYS A 72 13.24 -23.01 -16.81
N THR A 73 12.11 -22.50 -16.36
CA THR A 73 11.50 -21.28 -16.88
C THR A 73 12.41 -20.06 -16.69
N PRO A 74 12.33 -19.07 -17.59
CA PRO A 74 13.11 -17.84 -17.48
C PRO A 74 12.87 -17.13 -16.14
N PRO A 75 13.85 -16.40 -15.60
CA PRO A 75 13.67 -15.66 -14.36
C PRO A 75 12.49 -14.68 -14.46
N ALA A 76 11.67 -14.58 -13.40
CA ALA A 76 10.54 -13.64 -13.34
C ALA A 76 10.97 -12.19 -13.65
N ALA A 77 12.21 -11.83 -13.29
CA ALA A 77 12.80 -10.54 -13.59
C ALA A 77 12.90 -10.24 -15.09
N VAL A 78 13.11 -11.25 -15.93
CA VAL A 78 13.22 -11.12 -17.39
C VAL A 78 11.84 -11.08 -18.04
N LEU A 79 10.90 -11.90 -17.55
CA LEU A 79 9.51 -11.89 -18.01
C LEU A 79 8.82 -10.53 -17.72
N LEU A 80 9.05 -9.97 -16.54
CA LEU A 80 8.56 -8.64 -16.16
C LEU A 80 9.21 -7.51 -16.98
N LYS A 81 10.52 -7.60 -17.28
CA LYS A 81 11.19 -6.65 -18.19
C LYS A 81 10.62 -6.70 -19.60
N LYS A 82 10.24 -7.89 -20.06
CA LYS A 82 9.63 -8.08 -21.38
C LYS A 82 8.20 -7.52 -21.44
N ALA A 83 7.37 -7.82 -20.43
CA ALA A 83 6.02 -7.28 -20.32
C ALA A 83 6.01 -5.74 -20.39
N LEU A 84 7.04 -5.09 -19.84
CA LEU A 84 7.18 -3.63 -19.81
C LEU A 84 8.14 -3.04 -20.86
N LYS A 85 8.74 -3.87 -21.72
CA LYS A 85 9.75 -3.45 -22.73
C LYS A 85 10.95 -2.67 -22.15
N LEU A 86 11.41 -3.01 -20.95
CA LEU A 86 12.51 -2.32 -20.24
C LEU A 86 13.87 -3.03 -20.42
N LYS A 87 14.92 -2.27 -20.77
CA LYS A 87 16.30 -2.79 -20.96
C LYS A 87 17.07 -3.01 -19.65
N LYS A 88 16.77 -2.26 -18.58
CA LYS A 88 17.37 -2.40 -17.24
C LYS A 88 16.30 -2.16 -16.16
N GLY A 89 16.45 -2.88 -15.03
CA GLY A 89 15.66 -2.58 -13.82
C GLY A 89 16.20 -1.35 -13.10
N SER A 90 15.48 -0.84 -12.10
CA SER A 90 15.96 0.29 -11.32
C SER A 90 17.17 -0.06 -10.45
N GLY A 91 18.17 0.83 -10.40
CA GLY A 91 19.28 0.74 -9.45
C GLY A 91 18.88 1.12 -8.01
N ARG A 92 17.70 1.73 -7.81
CA ARG A 92 17.12 2.07 -6.52
C ARG A 92 15.62 1.72 -6.51
N PRO A 93 15.26 0.44 -6.25
CA PRO A 93 13.90 -0.07 -6.37
C PRO A 93 12.84 0.68 -5.55
N ASN A 94 13.25 1.33 -4.46
CA ASN A 94 12.36 2.06 -3.55
C ASN A 94 12.23 3.56 -3.87
N THR A 95 12.97 4.10 -4.85
CA THR A 95 13.02 5.56 -5.09
C THR A 95 12.85 5.92 -6.56
N GLU A 96 13.41 5.13 -7.48
CA GLU A 96 13.24 5.31 -8.91
C GLU A 96 12.60 4.04 -9.45
N LYS A 97 11.42 4.15 -10.07
CA LYS A 97 10.70 2.99 -10.59
C LYS A 97 10.54 3.12 -12.09
N VAL A 98 10.62 1.98 -12.79
CA VAL A 98 10.78 1.93 -14.26
C VAL A 98 9.50 1.52 -15.00
N GLY A 99 8.40 1.16 -14.31
CA GLY A 99 7.10 0.92 -14.94
C GLY A 99 6.01 0.38 -14.00
N THR A 100 4.77 0.31 -14.49
CA THR A 100 3.57 -0.25 -13.81
C THR A 100 3.22 -1.62 -14.38
N VAL A 101 2.88 -2.60 -13.53
CA VAL A 101 2.43 -3.94 -13.92
C VAL A 101 1.02 -4.17 -13.41
N THR A 102 0.13 -4.65 -14.29
CA THR A 102 -1.27 -4.97 -13.97
C THR A 102 -1.43 -6.44 -13.52
N ARG A 103 -2.52 -6.77 -12.82
CA ARG A 103 -2.83 -8.14 -12.37
C ARG A 103 -2.83 -9.17 -13.50
N GLU A 104 -3.33 -8.78 -14.67
CA GLU A 104 -3.40 -9.65 -15.86
C GLU A 104 -2.00 -10.06 -16.34
N GLN A 105 -1.07 -9.09 -16.41
CA GLN A 105 0.32 -9.35 -16.75
C GLN A 105 1.02 -10.21 -15.69
N LEU A 106 0.70 -10.01 -14.41
CA LEU A 106 1.22 -10.86 -13.33
C LEU A 106 0.68 -12.29 -13.42
N LEU A 107 -0.57 -12.47 -13.85
CA LEU A 107 -1.22 -13.78 -14.02
C LEU A 107 -0.67 -14.53 -15.23
N GLU A 108 -0.44 -13.84 -16.35
CA GLU A 108 0.23 -14.44 -17.51
C GLU A 108 1.67 -14.89 -17.18
N ILE A 109 2.41 -14.06 -16.44
CA ILE A 109 3.76 -14.40 -16.00
C ILE A 109 3.72 -15.52 -14.95
N ALA A 110 2.68 -15.60 -14.13
CA ALA A 110 2.45 -16.69 -13.18
C ALA A 110 2.24 -18.02 -13.91
N LYS A 111 1.34 -18.07 -14.89
CA LYS A 111 1.05 -19.26 -15.70
C LYS A 111 2.28 -19.77 -16.44
N ILE A 112 3.08 -18.88 -17.00
CA ILE A 112 4.33 -19.26 -17.67
C ILE A 112 5.33 -19.90 -16.68
N LYS A 113 5.28 -19.52 -15.41
CA LYS A 113 6.22 -19.93 -14.37
C LYS A 113 5.67 -21.00 -13.41
N GLU A 114 4.42 -21.44 -13.58
CA GLU A 114 3.77 -22.51 -12.82
C GLU A 114 4.63 -23.77 -12.62
N PRO A 115 5.36 -24.31 -13.62
CA PRO A 115 6.15 -25.53 -13.42
C PRO A 115 7.35 -25.36 -12.48
N ASP A 116 7.78 -24.13 -12.18
CA ASP A 116 8.94 -23.84 -11.33
C ASP A 116 8.61 -23.04 -10.06
N LEU A 117 7.34 -22.68 -9.85
CA LEU A 117 6.90 -21.93 -8.68
C LEU A 117 6.53 -22.88 -7.54
N THR A 118 7.16 -22.70 -6.39
CA THR A 118 6.72 -23.32 -5.13
C THR A 118 5.54 -22.53 -4.56
N ALA A 119 4.43 -22.45 -5.30
CA ALA A 119 3.20 -21.79 -4.88
C ALA A 119 2.13 -22.84 -4.59
N ALA A 120 1.45 -22.70 -3.45
CA ALA A 120 0.33 -23.58 -3.09
C ALA A 120 -0.91 -23.31 -3.97
N ASP A 121 -1.11 -22.06 -4.37
CA ASP A 121 -2.28 -21.57 -5.10
C ASP A 121 -1.89 -20.50 -6.15
N GLU A 122 -2.75 -20.25 -7.15
CA GLU A 122 -2.55 -19.25 -8.20
C GLU A 122 -2.28 -17.84 -7.64
N GLU A 123 -2.89 -17.48 -6.51
CA GLU A 123 -2.64 -16.21 -5.83
C GLU A 123 -1.26 -16.14 -5.15
N ALA A 124 -0.76 -17.25 -4.63
CA ALA A 124 0.58 -17.31 -4.07
C ALA A 124 1.65 -17.15 -5.17
N ALA A 125 1.36 -17.65 -6.39
CA ALA A 125 2.18 -17.42 -7.57
C ALA A 125 2.22 -15.93 -7.95
N ILE A 126 1.05 -15.27 -7.99
CA ILE A 126 0.94 -13.82 -8.24
C ILE A 126 1.72 -13.01 -7.19
N ARG A 127 1.58 -13.35 -5.90
CA ARG A 127 2.31 -12.66 -4.81
C ARG A 127 3.83 -12.80 -4.95
N THR A 128 4.31 -13.96 -5.35
CA THR A 128 5.75 -14.22 -5.55
C THR A 128 6.31 -13.38 -6.70
N ILE A 129 5.53 -13.23 -7.77
CA ILE A 129 5.91 -12.41 -8.93
C ILE A 129 5.76 -10.92 -8.60
N ALA A 130 4.74 -10.51 -7.85
CA ALA A 130 4.58 -9.15 -7.35
C ALA A 130 5.74 -8.75 -6.42
N GLY A 131 6.22 -9.65 -5.56
CA GLY A 131 7.43 -9.42 -4.75
C GLY A 131 8.68 -9.21 -5.62
N SER A 132 8.81 -9.99 -6.68
CA SER A 132 9.88 -9.82 -7.67
C SER A 132 9.76 -8.50 -8.43
N ALA A 133 8.55 -8.10 -8.83
CA ALA A 133 8.26 -6.81 -9.47
C ALA A 133 8.61 -5.63 -8.56
N ARG A 134 8.26 -5.69 -7.27
CA ARG A 134 8.64 -4.69 -6.26
C ARG A 134 10.16 -4.58 -6.10
N SER A 135 10.88 -5.71 -6.07
CA SER A 135 12.35 -5.72 -5.97
C SER A 135 13.06 -5.08 -7.17
N MET A 136 12.40 -4.97 -8.32
CA MET A 136 12.92 -4.34 -9.53
C MET A 136 12.49 -2.87 -9.69
N GLY A 137 11.69 -2.36 -8.76
CA GLY A 137 11.13 -1.02 -8.85
C GLY A 137 9.99 -0.94 -9.88
N LEU A 138 9.06 -1.90 -9.85
CA LEU A 138 7.81 -1.83 -10.61
C LEU A 138 6.64 -1.50 -9.68
N ASN A 139 5.68 -0.74 -10.21
CA ASN A 139 4.44 -0.36 -9.53
C ASN A 139 3.42 -1.48 -9.71
N VAL A 140 2.71 -1.83 -8.63
CA VAL A 140 1.63 -2.81 -8.64
C VAL A 140 0.36 -2.06 -8.25
N GLU A 141 -0.54 -1.86 -9.20
CA GLU A 141 -1.72 -0.99 -9.06
C GLU A 141 -2.78 -1.53 -8.08
N ASP A 142 -2.64 -2.78 -7.64
CA ASP A 142 -3.70 -3.51 -6.92
C ASP A 142 -3.61 -3.50 -5.39
N ALA A 143 -2.99 -2.52 -4.75
CA ALA A 143 -2.90 -2.51 -3.28
C ALA A 143 -4.30 -2.53 -2.61
N ALA A 144 -5.29 -1.82 -3.16
CA ALA A 144 -6.65 -1.79 -2.63
C ALA A 144 -7.43 -3.10 -2.91
N ASN A 145 -7.22 -3.73 -4.07
CA ASN A 145 -7.84 -5.01 -4.41
C ASN A 145 -7.25 -6.15 -3.58
N LEU A 146 -5.92 -6.16 -3.42
CA LEU A 146 -5.22 -7.13 -2.56
C LEU A 146 -5.69 -7.08 -1.11
N LEU A 147 -6.12 -5.92 -0.59
CA LEU A 147 -6.66 -5.84 0.77
C LEU A 147 -8.04 -6.50 0.92
N LYS A 148 -8.82 -6.60 -0.18
CA LYS A 148 -10.13 -7.28 -0.18
C LYS A 148 -10.01 -8.79 -0.31
N ASP A 149 -8.98 -9.25 -1.02
CA ASP A 149 -8.72 -10.67 -1.25
C ASP A 149 -8.15 -11.37 0.02
N LEU A 150 -7.81 -10.60 1.07
CA LEU A 150 -7.35 -11.15 2.35
C LEU A 150 -8.48 -11.83 3.13
N PRO A 151 -8.14 -12.83 3.97
CA PRO A 151 -9.14 -13.57 4.74
C PRO A 151 -10.00 -12.63 5.59
N VAL A 152 -11.31 -12.70 5.36
CA VAL A 152 -12.30 -11.80 5.92
C VAL A 152 -12.49 -12.10 7.42
N ALA A 153 -12.30 -11.09 8.27
CA ALA A 153 -12.68 -11.20 9.67
C ALA A 153 -14.21 -11.27 9.84
N LYS A 154 -14.69 -11.70 11.01
CA LYS A 154 -16.13 -11.82 11.31
C LYS A 154 -16.90 -10.50 11.25
N PHE A 155 -16.22 -9.36 11.15
CA PHE A 155 -16.80 -8.02 11.11
C PHE A 155 -16.19 -7.20 9.96
N LYS A 156 -16.89 -6.14 9.55
CA LYS A 156 -16.44 -5.22 8.50
C LYS A 156 -15.24 -4.40 8.97
N GLU A 157 -14.05 -4.70 8.47
CA GLU A 157 -12.81 -4.02 8.88
C GLU A 157 -12.73 -2.59 8.33
N SER A 158 -12.05 -1.72 9.09
CA SER A 158 -11.65 -0.41 8.59
C SER A 158 -10.33 -0.51 7.83
N VAL A 159 -10.22 0.34 6.81
CA VAL A 159 -9.00 0.52 6.04
C VAL A 159 -8.36 1.83 6.50
N ASP A 160 -7.15 1.71 7.04
CA ASP A 160 -6.38 2.80 7.63
C ASP A 160 -5.14 3.10 6.78
N VAL A 161 -4.79 4.38 6.70
CA VAL A 161 -3.57 4.87 6.06
C VAL A 161 -2.63 5.41 7.14
N ALA A 162 -1.40 4.92 7.10
CA ALA A 162 -0.28 5.48 7.84
C ALA A 162 0.65 6.23 6.87
N VAL A 163 0.76 7.55 7.06
CA VAL A 163 1.65 8.42 6.28
C VAL A 163 2.83 8.84 7.16
N ASN A 164 4.03 8.42 6.81
CA ASN A 164 5.25 8.87 7.47
C ASN A 164 5.68 10.23 6.86
N LEU A 165 5.67 11.28 7.68
CA LEU A 165 6.07 12.61 7.26
C LEU A 165 7.54 12.91 7.59
N GLY A 166 8.12 13.82 6.80
CA GLY A 166 9.45 14.38 7.00
C GLY A 166 9.50 15.54 7.99
N VAL A 167 8.62 15.54 9.01
CA VAL A 167 8.55 16.59 10.03
C VAL A 167 9.23 16.15 11.31
N ASP A 168 9.79 17.10 12.08
CA ASP A 168 10.28 16.87 13.43
C ASP A 168 9.18 17.20 14.44
N PRO A 169 8.48 16.20 15.01
CA PRO A 169 7.35 16.42 15.91
C PRO A 169 7.75 17.00 17.28
N ARG A 170 9.05 17.10 17.59
CA ARG A 170 9.54 17.79 18.80
C ARG A 170 9.40 19.30 18.68
N LYS A 171 9.37 19.83 17.46
CA LYS A 171 9.23 21.26 17.19
C LYS A 171 7.76 21.58 16.97
N SER A 172 7.21 22.46 17.80
CA SER A 172 5.78 22.78 17.80
C SER A 172 5.28 23.42 16.49
N ASP A 173 6.16 24.09 15.74
CA ASP A 173 5.88 24.68 14.43
C ASP A 173 5.79 23.64 13.30
N GLN A 174 6.32 22.43 13.52
CA GLN A 174 6.30 21.33 12.54
C GLN A 174 5.21 20.28 12.83
N VAL A 175 4.46 20.43 13.92
CA VAL A 175 3.35 19.54 14.27
C VAL A 175 2.17 19.80 13.33
N VAL A 176 1.92 18.86 12.42
CA VAL A 176 0.79 18.92 11.49
C VAL A 176 -0.46 18.42 12.21
N ARG A 177 -1.49 19.27 12.23
CA ARG A 177 -2.85 18.91 12.66
C ARG A 177 -3.81 19.49 11.65
N GLY A 178 -4.72 18.65 11.20
CA GLY A 178 -5.68 19.04 10.19
C GLY A 178 -6.88 18.12 10.19
N SER A 179 -7.78 18.44 9.29
CA SER A 179 -8.95 17.63 9.00
C SER A 179 -9.16 17.64 7.50
N THR A 180 -9.48 16.49 6.94
CA THR A 180 -9.84 16.36 5.53
C THR A 180 -11.23 15.76 5.44
N VAL A 181 -12.05 16.34 4.57
CA VAL A 181 -13.36 15.78 4.22
C VAL A 181 -13.13 14.74 3.12
N LEU A 182 -13.51 13.49 3.39
CA LEU A 182 -13.37 12.43 2.41
C LEU A 182 -14.54 12.46 1.42
N PRO A 183 -14.32 12.47 0.09
CA PRO A 183 -15.39 12.53 -0.90
C PRO A 183 -16.40 11.39 -0.80
N ASN A 184 -15.92 10.18 -0.46
CA ASN A 184 -16.76 8.98 -0.35
C ASN A 184 -17.13 8.64 1.12
N GLY A 185 -16.77 9.51 2.06
CA GLY A 185 -16.95 9.28 3.50
C GLY A 185 -16.11 8.14 4.08
N THR A 186 -16.36 7.81 5.35
CA THR A 186 -15.65 6.76 6.11
C THR A 186 -16.49 5.49 6.31
N GLY A 187 -17.78 5.54 5.96
CA GLY A 187 -18.73 4.44 6.17
C GLY A 187 -19.07 4.15 7.63
N LYS A 188 -18.75 5.04 8.57
CA LYS A 188 -19.16 4.97 9.99
C LYS A 188 -20.22 6.03 10.26
N ASP A 189 -21.28 5.66 10.97
CA ASP A 189 -22.25 6.61 11.51
C ASP A 189 -21.60 7.33 12.69
N VAL A 190 -21.48 8.65 12.56
CA VAL A 190 -20.79 9.50 13.53
C VAL A 190 -21.83 10.28 14.33
N ARG A 191 -21.82 10.09 15.65
CA ARG A 191 -22.69 10.86 16.55
C ARG A 191 -22.04 12.18 16.92
N VAL A 192 -22.74 13.28 16.70
CA VAL A 192 -22.24 14.65 16.83
C VAL A 192 -22.94 15.37 17.98
N ALA A 193 -22.15 15.78 18.96
CA ALA A 193 -22.56 16.66 20.04
C ALA A 193 -22.13 18.09 19.75
N VAL A 194 -23.05 19.04 19.88
CA VAL A 194 -22.85 20.45 19.55
C VAL A 194 -23.07 21.33 20.78
N PHE A 195 -22.03 22.09 21.13
CA PHE A 195 -22.07 23.09 22.18
C PHE A 195 -22.35 24.47 21.59
N THR A 196 -23.62 24.86 21.59
CA THR A 196 -24.08 26.17 21.07
C THR A 196 -25.30 26.68 21.84
N GLN A 197 -25.59 27.97 21.69
CA GLN A 197 -26.79 28.61 22.21
C GLN A 197 -27.49 29.43 21.11
N GLY A 198 -28.77 29.74 21.32
CA GLY A 198 -29.57 30.60 20.45
C GLY A 198 -29.82 30.00 19.06
N ALA A 199 -29.86 30.85 18.02
CA ALA A 199 -30.19 30.45 16.65
C ALA A 199 -29.26 29.37 16.05
N ASN A 200 -28.02 29.29 16.54
CA ASN A 200 -27.06 28.25 16.13
C ASN A 200 -27.39 26.86 16.69
N ALA A 201 -28.19 26.78 17.76
CA ALA A 201 -28.67 25.50 18.28
C ALA A 201 -29.75 24.90 17.37
N ASP A 202 -30.65 25.73 16.86
CA ASP A 202 -31.71 25.27 15.95
C ASP A 202 -31.13 24.85 14.60
N ALA A 203 -30.20 25.63 14.05
CA ALA A 203 -29.46 25.26 12.84
C ALA A 203 -28.65 23.95 13.00
N ALA A 204 -28.13 23.66 14.20
CA ALA A 204 -27.43 22.41 14.48
C ALA A 204 -28.37 21.21 14.56
N ARG A 205 -29.57 21.38 15.14
CA ARG A 205 -30.62 20.35 15.16
C ARG A 205 -31.13 20.04 13.76
N GLU A 206 -31.36 21.06 12.94
CA GLU A 206 -31.74 20.90 11.54
C GLU A 206 -30.65 20.22 10.69
N ALA A 207 -29.37 20.50 10.97
CA ALA A 207 -28.24 19.82 10.36
C ALA A 207 -28.07 18.35 10.82
N GLY A 208 -28.85 17.92 11.82
CA GLY A 208 -28.94 16.53 12.28
C GLY A 208 -28.03 16.20 13.46
N ALA A 209 -27.58 17.15 14.27
CA ALA A 209 -26.85 16.83 15.50
C ALA A 209 -27.74 16.06 16.50
N GLU A 210 -27.27 14.96 17.09
CA GLU A 210 -28.08 14.20 18.05
C GLU A 210 -28.22 14.91 19.40
N LEU A 211 -27.18 15.64 19.81
CA LEU A 211 -27.13 16.31 21.11
C LEU A 211 -26.72 17.77 20.92
N VAL A 212 -27.60 18.69 21.33
CA VAL A 212 -27.37 20.13 21.26
C VAL A 212 -27.70 20.78 22.59
N GLY A 213 -26.73 21.43 23.22
CA GLY A 213 -26.90 22.12 24.50
C GLY A 213 -25.62 22.83 24.95
N MET A 214 -25.72 23.73 25.93
CA MET A 214 -24.55 24.42 26.50
C MET A 214 -24.19 23.86 27.88
N ASP A 215 -24.83 24.35 28.95
CA ASP A 215 -24.50 23.97 30.32
C ASP A 215 -25.10 22.60 30.72
N ASP A 216 -26.32 22.29 30.28
CA ASP A 216 -26.99 21.00 30.57
C ASP A 216 -26.20 19.81 30.02
N LEU A 217 -25.66 19.95 28.81
CA LEU A 217 -24.82 18.92 28.18
C LEU A 217 -23.49 18.76 28.93
N ALA A 218 -22.94 19.86 29.43
CA ALA A 218 -21.70 19.83 30.20
C ALA A 218 -21.87 19.08 31.53
N GLU A 219 -23.03 19.20 32.17
CA GLU A 219 -23.36 18.44 33.39
C GLU A 219 -23.53 16.94 33.10
N GLN A 220 -24.22 16.57 32.02
CA GLN A 220 -24.35 15.17 31.59
C GLN A 220 -22.99 14.51 31.30
N ILE A 221 -22.07 15.25 30.67
CA ILE A 221 -20.71 14.77 30.41
C ILE A 221 -19.90 14.62 31.70
N LYS A 222 -20.08 15.52 32.67
CA LYS A 222 -19.49 15.37 34.01
C LYS A 222 -20.08 14.19 34.77
N ALA A 223 -21.36 13.89 34.57
CA ALA A 223 -22.05 12.73 35.13
C ALA A 223 -21.63 11.39 34.47
N GLY A 224 -20.88 11.44 33.37
CA GLY A 224 -20.29 10.27 32.72
C GLY A 224 -21.07 9.74 31.52
N GLU A 225 -22.17 10.37 31.12
CA GLU A 225 -22.90 10.01 29.90
C GLU A 225 -22.20 10.59 28.66
N MET A 226 -21.46 9.73 27.96
CA MET A 226 -20.68 10.11 26.77
C MET A 226 -21.02 9.19 25.60
N ASN A 227 -22.16 9.47 24.94
CA ASN A 227 -22.66 8.73 23.79
C ASN A 227 -22.43 9.47 22.45
N PHE A 228 -21.30 10.17 22.30
CA PHE A 228 -20.97 10.95 21.10
C PHE A 228 -19.52 10.73 20.66
N ASP A 229 -19.27 10.88 19.36
CA ASP A 229 -17.99 10.60 18.72
C ASP A 229 -17.28 11.89 18.25
N VAL A 230 -18.02 12.97 18.01
CA VAL A 230 -17.50 14.28 17.61
C VAL A 230 -18.13 15.37 18.48
N VAL A 231 -17.30 16.30 18.94
CA VAL A 231 -17.75 17.52 19.61
C VAL A 231 -17.46 18.73 18.71
N ILE A 232 -18.48 19.54 18.47
CA ILE A 232 -18.40 20.83 17.77
C ILE A 232 -18.82 21.92 18.75
N ALA A 233 -18.16 23.08 18.72
CA ALA A 233 -18.49 24.18 19.61
C ALA A 233 -18.52 25.52 18.87
N SER A 234 -19.43 26.42 19.27
CA SER A 234 -19.28 27.84 18.93
C SER A 234 -18.17 28.47 19.79
N PRO A 235 -17.53 29.57 19.33
CA PRO A 235 -16.53 30.29 20.11
C PRO A 235 -17.00 30.67 21.52
N ASP A 236 -18.28 31.00 21.68
CA ASP A 236 -18.87 31.42 22.96
C ASP A 236 -18.97 30.25 23.96
N ALA A 237 -19.13 29.03 23.46
CA ALA A 237 -19.23 27.82 24.28
C ALA A 237 -17.87 27.28 24.74
N MET A 238 -16.76 27.83 24.25
CA MET A 238 -15.41 27.39 24.63
C MET A 238 -15.11 27.59 26.12
N ARG A 239 -15.75 28.56 26.78
CA ARG A 239 -15.62 28.77 28.24
C ARG A 239 -16.07 27.55 29.03
N VAL A 240 -17.19 26.94 28.62
CA VAL A 240 -17.80 25.78 29.28
C VAL A 240 -17.03 24.51 28.91
N VAL A 241 -16.71 24.34 27.62
CA VAL A 241 -15.94 23.19 27.11
C VAL A 241 -14.51 23.16 27.68
N GLY A 242 -13.91 24.32 27.99
CA GLY A 242 -12.61 24.41 28.65
C GLY A 242 -12.57 23.75 30.04
N GLN A 243 -13.66 23.80 30.79
CA GLN A 243 -13.77 23.11 32.09
C GLN A 243 -13.80 21.58 31.92
N LEU A 244 -14.32 21.09 30.79
CA LEU A 244 -14.35 19.67 30.43
C LEU A 244 -13.01 19.17 29.85
N GLY A 245 -11.98 20.02 29.78
CA GLY A 245 -10.69 19.69 29.17
C GLY A 245 -9.99 18.49 29.81
N GLN A 246 -10.17 18.25 31.12
CA GLN A 246 -9.60 17.07 31.79
C GLN A 246 -10.22 15.75 31.30
N ILE A 247 -11.50 15.77 30.91
CA ILE A 247 -12.24 14.59 30.45
C ILE A 247 -12.07 14.41 28.93
N LEU A 248 -12.29 15.48 28.17
CA LEU A 248 -12.27 15.46 26.69
C LEU A 248 -10.85 15.49 26.10
N GLY A 249 -9.87 15.99 26.85
CA GLY A 249 -8.48 16.15 26.41
C GLY A 249 -7.76 14.82 26.13
N PRO A 250 -7.67 13.89 27.11
CA PRO A 250 -7.01 12.58 26.91
C PRO A 250 -7.63 11.74 25.80
N ARG A 251 -8.94 11.92 25.55
CA ARG A 251 -9.69 11.21 24.52
C ARG A 251 -9.58 11.84 23.13
N GLY A 252 -8.95 13.01 23.00
CA GLY A 252 -8.79 13.69 21.71
C GLY A 252 -10.09 14.25 21.13
N LEU A 253 -11.16 14.33 21.93
CA LEU A 253 -12.47 14.86 21.52
C LEU A 253 -12.57 16.37 21.68
N MET A 254 -11.57 17.00 22.30
CA MET A 254 -11.54 18.42 22.55
C MET A 254 -11.62 19.23 21.23
N PRO A 255 -12.62 20.13 21.07
CA PRO A 255 -12.72 20.98 19.90
C PRO A 255 -11.49 21.88 19.75
N ASN A 256 -11.01 22.04 18.51
CA ASN A 256 -9.87 22.91 18.22
C ASN A 256 -10.14 23.72 16.94
N PRO A 257 -9.86 25.04 16.93
CA PRO A 257 -9.99 25.87 15.73
C PRO A 257 -9.20 25.33 14.52
N LYS A 258 -8.04 24.71 14.76
CA LYS A 258 -7.18 24.17 13.69
C LYS A 258 -7.79 23.01 12.90
N VAL A 259 -8.73 22.28 13.51
CA VAL A 259 -9.45 21.17 12.84
C VAL A 259 -10.85 21.59 12.38
N GLY A 260 -11.16 22.89 12.43
CA GLY A 260 -12.44 23.43 11.97
C GLY A 260 -13.65 23.02 12.81
N THR A 261 -13.46 22.47 14.03
CA THR A 261 -14.56 22.09 14.93
C THR A 261 -14.97 23.21 15.89
N VAL A 262 -14.30 24.36 15.81
CA VAL A 262 -14.68 25.60 16.50
C VAL A 262 -14.94 26.64 15.44
N THR A 263 -16.20 26.83 15.10
CA THR A 263 -16.62 27.74 14.03
C THR A 263 -17.91 28.46 14.44
N PRO A 264 -18.12 29.69 13.95
CA PRO A 264 -19.43 30.35 14.04
C PRO A 264 -20.48 29.64 13.17
N ASN A 265 -20.07 29.03 12.05
CA ASN A 265 -20.94 28.29 11.15
C ASN A 265 -21.05 26.82 11.56
N VAL A 266 -21.99 26.54 12.45
CA VAL A 266 -22.15 25.23 13.10
C VAL A 266 -22.83 24.22 12.19
N ALA A 267 -23.80 24.64 11.37
CA ALA A 267 -24.52 23.76 10.47
C ALA A 267 -23.59 23.11 9.43
N GLU A 268 -22.65 23.89 8.86
CA GLU A 268 -21.66 23.37 7.93
C GLU A 268 -20.67 22.41 8.61
N ALA A 269 -20.25 22.73 9.84
CA ALA A 269 -19.37 21.86 10.62
C ALA A 269 -20.05 20.51 10.94
N VAL A 270 -21.34 20.50 11.25
CA VAL A 270 -22.12 19.27 11.49
C VAL A 270 -22.24 18.44 10.21
N LYS A 271 -22.53 19.08 9.06
CA LYS A 271 -22.58 18.40 7.76
C LYS A 271 -21.23 17.78 7.40
N ASN A 272 -20.13 18.51 7.59
CA ASN A 272 -18.79 18.00 7.32
C ASN A 272 -18.40 16.84 8.25
N ALA A 273 -18.75 16.93 9.54
CA ALA A 273 -18.52 15.85 10.48
C ALA A 273 -19.28 14.57 10.08
N LYS A 274 -20.53 14.71 9.63
CA LYS A 274 -21.35 13.58 9.13
C LYS A 274 -20.91 13.06 7.76
N ALA A 275 -20.35 13.90 6.91
CA ALA A 275 -19.79 13.51 5.62
C ALA A 275 -18.50 12.68 5.72
N GLY A 276 -18.05 12.35 6.94
CA GLY A 276 -16.87 11.52 7.15
C GLY A 276 -15.57 12.32 7.18
N GLN A 277 -15.59 13.50 7.80
CA GLN A 277 -14.36 14.27 8.07
C GLN A 277 -13.42 13.48 8.98
N VAL A 278 -12.21 13.23 8.50
CA VAL A 278 -11.16 12.55 9.25
C VAL A 278 -10.22 13.59 9.84
N ARG A 279 -10.08 13.55 11.16
CA ARG A 279 -9.16 14.40 11.91
C ARG A 279 -7.86 13.64 12.11
N TYR A 280 -6.75 14.31 11.83
CA TYR A 280 -5.45 13.70 11.96
C TYR A 280 -4.46 14.62 12.67
N ARG A 281 -3.53 13.98 13.38
CA ARG A 281 -2.47 14.62 14.14
C ARG A 281 -1.20 13.80 14.01
N THR A 282 -0.07 14.47 13.85
CA THR A 282 1.24 13.82 13.90
C THR A 282 1.52 13.25 15.29
N ASP A 283 1.95 12.01 15.32
CA ASP A 283 2.45 11.35 16.53
C ASP A 283 3.86 11.86 16.92
N LYS A 284 4.47 11.22 17.92
CA LYS A 284 5.84 11.53 18.36
C LYS A 284 6.93 11.11 17.35
N ASN A 285 6.58 10.31 16.34
CA ASN A 285 7.48 9.82 15.29
C ASN A 285 7.31 10.57 13.96
N GLY A 286 6.36 11.51 13.86
CA GLY A 286 6.04 12.22 12.62
C GLY A 286 5.15 11.40 11.67
N ILE A 287 4.46 10.39 12.17
CA ILE A 287 3.50 9.56 11.43
C ILE A 287 2.09 10.09 11.66
N ILE A 288 1.32 10.14 10.58
CA ILE A 288 -0.11 10.43 10.59
C ILE A 288 -0.89 9.14 10.35
N HIS A 289 -1.89 8.89 11.19
CA HIS A 289 -2.86 7.82 11.02
C HIS A 289 -4.22 8.41 10.66
N ALA A 290 -4.86 7.86 9.63
CA ALA A 290 -6.18 8.27 9.18
C ALA A 290 -6.97 7.08 8.63
N SER A 291 -8.24 6.97 9.02
CA SER A 291 -9.17 5.96 8.49
C SER A 291 -9.75 6.44 7.17
N VAL A 292 -9.47 5.76 6.06
CA VAL A 292 -9.94 6.17 4.72
C VAL A 292 -11.21 5.47 4.27
N GLY A 293 -11.71 4.47 5.01
CA GLY A 293 -12.97 3.81 4.72
C GLY A 293 -13.11 2.43 5.36
N LYS A 294 -14.02 1.63 4.80
CA LYS A 294 -14.21 0.21 5.12
C LYS A 294 -13.80 -0.67 3.93
N ILE A 295 -13.55 -1.95 4.17
CA ILE A 295 -13.23 -2.93 3.10
C ILE A 295 -14.31 -3.00 2.01
N ASP A 296 -15.58 -2.77 2.38
CA ASP A 296 -16.71 -2.83 1.44
C ASP A 296 -16.68 -1.74 0.33
N PHE A 297 -15.86 -0.70 0.49
CA PHE A 297 -15.81 0.38 -0.49
C PHE A 297 -15.13 -0.08 -1.78
N GLU A 298 -15.56 0.46 -2.92
CA GLU A 298 -14.90 0.20 -4.20
C GLU A 298 -13.43 0.65 -4.15
N ALA A 299 -12.54 -0.06 -4.85
CA ALA A 299 -11.12 0.30 -4.88
C ALA A 299 -10.89 1.72 -5.43
N GLY A 300 -11.70 2.15 -6.41
CA GLY A 300 -11.69 3.53 -6.92
C GLY A 300 -12.06 4.56 -5.85
N ALA A 301 -13.08 4.28 -5.04
CA ALA A 301 -13.51 5.16 -3.95
C ALA A 301 -12.45 5.30 -2.84
N LEU A 302 -11.78 4.19 -2.50
CA LEU A 302 -10.65 4.19 -1.56
C LEU A 302 -9.47 5.00 -2.11
N LYS A 303 -9.15 4.86 -3.41
CA LYS A 303 -8.09 5.63 -4.07
C LYS A 303 -8.38 7.14 -3.98
N GLN A 304 -9.59 7.57 -4.34
CA GLN A 304 -9.99 8.98 -4.25
C GLN A 304 -9.90 9.54 -2.83
N ASN A 305 -10.30 8.75 -1.82
CA ASN A 305 -10.17 9.15 -0.41
C ASN A 305 -8.71 9.34 0.01
N VAL A 306 -7.81 8.47 -0.44
CA VAL A 306 -6.36 8.57 -0.18
C VAL A 306 -5.76 9.79 -0.88
N GLU A 307 -6.13 10.05 -2.13
CA GLU A 307 -5.67 11.20 -2.91
C GLU A 307 -6.11 12.53 -2.28
N ALA A 308 -7.39 12.63 -1.89
CA ALA A 308 -7.91 13.81 -1.19
C ALA A 308 -7.12 14.11 0.10
N LEU A 309 -6.80 13.07 0.88
CA LEU A 309 -6.01 13.20 2.10
C LEU A 309 -4.57 13.69 1.80
N LEU A 310 -3.94 13.18 0.74
CA LEU A 310 -2.57 13.58 0.37
C LEU A 310 -2.50 15.01 -0.17
N VAL A 311 -3.48 15.43 -0.97
CA VAL A 311 -3.60 16.81 -1.47
C VAL A 311 -3.70 17.80 -0.30
N ASP A 312 -4.53 17.51 0.69
CA ASP A 312 -4.67 18.38 1.85
C ASP A 312 -3.43 18.37 2.76
N LEU A 313 -2.79 17.22 2.94
CA LEU A 313 -1.52 17.15 3.67
C LEU A 313 -0.44 18.00 3.00
N LYS A 314 -0.37 18.02 1.66
CA LYS A 314 0.58 18.83 0.89
C LYS A 314 0.33 20.33 1.07
N LYS A 315 -0.95 20.76 1.13
CA LYS A 315 -1.31 22.15 1.44
C LYS A 315 -0.91 22.54 2.87
N LEU A 316 -1.00 21.60 3.82
CA LEU A 316 -0.65 21.81 5.23
C LEU A 316 0.86 21.68 5.52
N LYS A 317 1.70 21.61 4.49
CA LYS A 317 3.16 21.51 4.66
C LYS A 317 3.70 22.73 5.41
N PRO A 318 4.34 22.55 6.59
CA PRO A 318 5.00 23.65 7.28
C PRO A 318 6.16 24.20 6.47
N SER A 319 6.31 25.52 6.40
CA SER A 319 7.43 26.18 5.71
C SER A 319 8.80 25.82 6.30
N SER A 320 8.84 25.44 7.58
CA SER A 320 10.06 25.02 8.28
C SER A 320 10.47 23.57 7.99
N ALA A 321 9.62 22.78 7.32
CA ALA A 321 9.93 21.38 6.96
C ALA A 321 10.87 21.32 5.75
N LYS A 322 12.10 20.84 5.97
CA LYS A 322 13.13 20.67 4.93
C LYS A 322 13.16 19.24 4.41
N GLY A 323 13.42 19.07 3.12
CA GLY A 323 13.53 17.76 2.47
C GLY A 323 12.19 17.18 2.00
N VAL A 324 12.15 15.86 1.87
CA VAL A 324 10.97 15.13 1.38
C VAL A 324 9.89 15.09 2.47
N TYR A 325 8.75 15.73 2.20
CA TYR A 325 7.67 15.91 3.17
C TYR A 325 6.87 14.62 3.42
N VAL A 326 6.59 13.84 2.38
CA VAL A 326 5.93 12.52 2.49
C VAL A 326 6.99 11.45 2.23
N LYS A 327 7.34 10.64 3.23
CA LYS A 327 8.39 9.61 3.10
C LYS A 327 7.81 8.28 2.63
N LYS A 328 6.74 7.82 3.27
CA LYS A 328 6.12 6.52 3.00
C LYS A 328 4.64 6.58 3.28
N VAL A 329 3.84 6.01 2.38
CA VAL A 329 2.40 5.81 2.56
C VAL A 329 2.17 4.31 2.71
N THR A 330 1.47 3.89 3.75
CA THR A 330 1.13 2.48 3.99
C THR A 330 -0.36 2.37 4.21
N LEU A 331 -1.03 1.52 3.43
CA LEU A 331 -2.42 1.14 3.62
C LEU A 331 -2.47 -0.18 4.41
N SER A 332 -3.31 -0.27 5.42
CA SER A 332 -3.52 -1.49 6.21
C SER A 332 -5.00 -1.64 6.53
N SER A 333 -5.52 -2.87 6.50
CA SER A 333 -6.79 -3.16 7.19
C SER A 333 -6.52 -3.42 8.67
N THR A 334 -7.56 -3.40 9.50
CA THR A 334 -7.43 -3.59 10.96
C THR A 334 -6.70 -4.89 11.34
N MET A 335 -6.96 -5.99 10.63
CA MET A 335 -6.32 -7.29 10.90
C MET A 335 -5.36 -7.73 9.79
N GLY A 336 -5.23 -6.94 8.72
CA GLY A 336 -4.43 -7.25 7.56
C GLY A 336 -2.98 -6.74 7.66
N PRO A 337 -2.09 -7.23 6.80
CA PRO A 337 -0.75 -6.70 6.66
C PRO A 337 -0.78 -5.27 6.08
N GLY A 338 0.20 -4.46 6.48
CA GLY A 338 0.43 -3.14 5.88
C GLY A 338 1.05 -3.25 4.48
N LEU A 339 0.33 -2.76 3.47
CA LEU A 339 0.81 -2.61 2.10
C LEU A 339 1.36 -1.20 1.90
N ALA A 340 2.66 -1.10 1.62
CA ALA A 340 3.24 0.17 1.21
C ALA A 340 2.68 0.57 -0.16
N ILE A 341 2.07 1.74 -0.24
CA ILE A 341 1.63 2.36 -1.50
C ILE A 341 2.73 3.30 -1.96
N GLU A 342 2.93 3.34 -3.27
CA GLU A 342 3.86 4.25 -3.90
C GLU A 342 3.22 5.62 -4.08
N GLN A 343 3.99 6.66 -3.82
CA GLN A 343 3.55 8.05 -3.95
C GLN A 343 3.35 8.44 -5.43
N ALA A 344 4.13 7.85 -6.34
CA ALA A 344 4.09 8.18 -7.77
C ALA A 344 2.85 7.66 -8.50
N SER A 345 2.09 6.74 -7.90
CA SER A 345 0.86 6.19 -8.48
C SER A 345 -0.41 6.93 -8.04
N LEU A 346 -0.27 7.97 -7.22
CA LEU A 346 -1.36 8.77 -6.69
C LEU A 346 -1.20 10.19 -7.22
N ASP A 347 -2.26 10.78 -7.74
CA ASP A 347 -2.22 12.13 -8.29
C ASP A 347 -2.40 13.17 -7.17
N PHE A 348 -1.30 13.76 -6.66
CA PHE A 348 -1.33 14.80 -5.62
C PHE A 348 -0.22 15.87 -5.69
#